data_AF-A0AB35QXS2-F1
#
_entry.id   AF-A0AB35QXS2-F1
#
_cell.length_a   1.000
_cell.length_b   1.000
_cell.length_c   1.000
_cell.angle_alpha   90.00
_cell.angle_beta   90.00
_cell.angle_gamma   90.00
#
_symmetry.space_group_name_H-M   'P 1'
#
loop_
_entity.id
_entity.type
_entity.pdbx_description
1 polymer ?
#
loop_
_entity_poly.entity_id
_entity_poly.type
_entity_poly.pdbx_seq_one_letter_code
_entity_poly.pdbx_strand_id
1 'polypeptide(L)'
;MKGALVSSIFTLFIVSSAWAASDEQSPYAQKQTETWLQLQASGKAASPTLQINTAAERDLSLQRWLETYKYKIPEYYEQEAGGKFSAGSK
;
A
#
# COMPACT_ATOMS: atom_id res chain seq x y z
N MET A 1 30.88 7.71 33.56
CA MET A 1 29.65 7.23 32.89
C MET A 1 29.36 8.03 31.61
N LYS A 2 30.32 8.08 30.66
CA LYS A 2 30.16 8.80 29.37
C LYS A 2 30.61 7.97 28.16
N GLY A 3 31.48 6.97 28.37
CA GLY A 3 31.91 6.03 27.32
C GLY A 3 30.89 4.93 26.97
N ALA A 4 29.95 4.61 27.87
CA ALA A 4 28.96 3.55 27.62
C ALA A 4 27.86 3.96 26.60
N LEU A 5 27.50 5.26 26.57
CA LEU A 5 26.49 5.78 25.63
C LEU A 5 27.01 5.84 24.19
N VAL A 6 28.30 6.17 24.00
CA VAL A 6 28.91 6.21 22.66
C VAL A 6 29.08 4.79 22.10
N SER A 7 29.41 3.81 22.95
CA SER A 7 29.50 2.41 22.53
C SER A 7 28.15 1.83 22.11
N SER A 8 27.04 2.23 22.75
CA SER A 8 25.69 1.75 22.44
C SER A 8 25.17 2.24 21.09
N ILE A 9 25.55 3.45 20.67
CA ILE A 9 25.17 4.02 19.37
C ILE A 9 25.93 3.33 18.24
N PHE A 10 27.19 2.95 18.47
CA PHE A 10 27.99 2.23 17.47
C PHE A 10 27.49 0.79 17.24
N THR A 11 27.01 0.10 18.28
CA THR A 11 26.38 -1.22 18.14
C THR A 11 24.99 -1.17 17.49
N LEU A 12 24.23 -0.08 17.64
CA LEU A 12 22.92 0.06 16.98
C LEU A 12 23.06 0.25 15.46
N PHE A 13 24.15 0.87 15.00
CA PHE A 13 24.41 1.09 13.56
C PHE A 13 24.82 -0.17 12.80
N ILE A 14 25.36 -1.19 13.49
CA ILE A 14 25.84 -2.43 12.85
C ILE A 14 24.68 -3.42 12.58
N VAL A 15 23.55 -3.31 13.30
CA VAL A 15 22.42 -4.25 13.19
C VAL A 15 21.48 -3.94 12.00
N SER A 16 21.56 -2.76 11.39
CA SER A 16 20.66 -2.40 10.27
C SER A 16 21.04 -2.97 8.89
N SER A 17 22.16 -3.69 8.76
CA SER A 17 22.59 -4.27 7.47
C SER A 17 21.91 -5.61 7.13
N ALA A 18 21.03 -6.13 7.99
CA ALA A 18 20.46 -7.47 7.84
C ALA A 18 19.18 -7.55 6.98
N TRP A 19 18.88 -6.53 6.18
CA TRP A 19 17.80 -6.55 5.18
C TRP A 19 18.39 -6.41 3.77
N ALA A 20 19.28 -7.32 3.45
CA ALA A 20 19.47 -7.75 2.07
C ALA A 20 19.65 -9.26 2.14
N ALA A 21 18.55 -9.96 2.42
CA ALA A 21 18.47 -11.37 2.07
C ALA A 21 19.00 -11.48 0.64
N SER A 22 20.02 -12.32 0.44
CA SER A 22 20.53 -12.67 -0.89
C SER A 22 19.46 -13.48 -1.58
N ASP A 23 18.48 -12.73 -2.01
CA ASP A 23 17.34 -13.12 -2.77
C ASP A 23 17.96 -13.55 -4.11
N GLU A 24 18.12 -14.86 -4.31
CA GLU A 24 18.30 -15.44 -5.64
C GLU A 24 17.00 -15.19 -6.43
N GLN A 25 16.70 -13.92 -6.68
CA GLN A 25 15.67 -13.53 -7.61
C GLN A 25 16.11 -14.08 -8.95
N SER A 26 15.28 -14.94 -9.53
CA SER A 26 15.44 -15.28 -10.93
C SER A 26 15.68 -13.99 -11.75
N PRO A 27 16.60 -14.00 -12.73
CA PRO A 27 16.88 -12.82 -13.55
C PRO A 27 15.62 -12.24 -14.22
N TYR A 28 14.58 -13.06 -14.38
CA TYR A 28 13.26 -12.64 -14.84
C TYR A 28 12.50 -11.77 -13.83
N ALA A 29 12.53 -12.11 -12.54
CA ALA A 29 11.85 -11.35 -11.49
C ALA A 29 12.48 -9.96 -11.30
N GLN A 30 13.82 -9.88 -11.26
CA GLN A 30 14.54 -8.60 -11.21
C GLN A 30 14.20 -7.69 -12.40
N LYS A 31 14.16 -8.26 -13.61
CA LYS A 31 13.84 -7.50 -14.82
C LYS A 31 12.42 -6.92 -14.81
N GLN A 32 11.43 -7.68 -14.34
CA GLN A 32 10.06 -7.20 -14.23
C GLN A 32 9.97 -6.06 -13.21
N THR A 33 10.57 -6.22 -12.03
CA THR A 33 10.60 -5.19 -10.99
C THR A 33 11.23 -3.90 -11.51
N GLU A 34 12.39 -3.99 -12.17
CA GLU A 34 13.05 -2.82 -12.77
C GLU A 34 12.16 -2.13 -13.81
N THR A 35 11.46 -2.92 -14.64
CA THR A 35 10.52 -2.38 -15.63
C THR A 35 9.37 -1.61 -14.95
N TRP A 36 8.82 -2.14 -13.86
CA TRP A 36 7.75 -1.47 -13.10
C TRP A 36 8.25 -0.20 -12.41
N LEU A 37 9.45 -0.24 -11.81
CA LEU A 37 10.06 0.94 -11.18
C LEU A 37 10.30 2.06 -12.20
N GLN A 38 10.84 1.72 -13.37
CA GLN A 38 11.03 2.68 -14.46
C GLN A 38 9.70 3.22 -14.99
N LEU A 39 8.68 2.36 -15.16
CA LEU A 39 7.36 2.77 -15.62
C LEU A 39 6.71 3.75 -14.63
N GLN A 40 6.76 3.44 -13.34
CA GLN A 40 6.21 4.29 -12.28
C GLN A 40 6.93 5.65 -12.22
N ALA A 41 8.26 5.65 -12.21
CA ALA A 41 9.05 6.88 -12.17
C ALA A 41 8.85 7.74 -13.44
N SER A 42 8.68 7.10 -14.60
CA SER A 42 8.47 7.81 -15.87
C SER A 42 7.10 8.49 -15.97
N GLY A 43 6.11 8.07 -15.18
CA GLY A 43 4.73 8.54 -15.29
C GLY A 43 4.05 8.22 -16.63
N LYS A 44 4.65 7.43 -17.52
CA LYS A 44 4.12 7.14 -18.87
C LYS A 44 2.80 6.37 -18.86
N ALA A 45 2.53 5.62 -17.78
CA ALA A 45 1.26 4.94 -17.56
C ALA A 45 0.26 5.76 -16.72
N ALA A 46 0.54 7.04 -16.44
CA ALA A 46 -0.43 7.91 -15.79
C ALA A 46 -1.66 8.09 -16.69
N SER A 47 -2.84 8.13 -16.08
CA SER A 47 -4.08 8.35 -16.82
C SER A 47 -4.04 9.70 -17.55
N PRO A 48 -4.40 9.75 -18.85
CA PRO A 48 -4.53 11.02 -19.56
C PRO A 48 -5.77 11.80 -19.10
N THR A 49 -6.73 11.13 -18.44
CA THR A 49 -7.94 11.78 -17.91
C THR A 49 -7.66 12.34 -16.52
N LEU A 50 -7.72 13.66 -16.40
CA LEU A 50 -7.61 14.35 -15.13
C LEU A 50 -8.86 14.07 -14.29
N GLN A 51 -8.67 13.50 -13.10
CA GLN A 51 -9.75 13.36 -12.12
C GLN A 51 -9.94 14.70 -11.41
N ILE A 52 -10.74 15.58 -12.02
CA ILE A 52 -11.08 16.88 -11.46
C ILE A 52 -12.35 16.71 -10.64
N ASN A 53 -12.26 17.02 -9.35
CA ASN A 53 -13.41 17.12 -8.47
C ASN A 53 -13.68 18.60 -8.18
N THR A 54 -14.92 19.04 -8.39
CA THR A 54 -15.35 20.39 -8.01
C THR A 54 -15.32 20.57 -6.50
N ALA A 55 -15.40 21.81 -6.01
CA ALA A 55 -15.46 22.05 -4.56
C ALA A 55 -16.68 21.36 -3.92
N ALA A 56 -17.84 21.45 -4.57
CA ALA A 56 -19.07 20.81 -4.10
C ALA A 56 -18.95 19.27 -4.03
N GLU A 57 -18.35 18.64 -5.03
CA GLU A 57 -18.15 17.18 -5.01
C GLU A 57 -17.17 16.74 -3.92
N ARG A 58 -16.13 17.55 -3.64
CA ARG A 58 -15.24 17.30 -2.51
C ARG A 58 -16.00 17.36 -1.19
N ASP A 59 -16.82 18.39 -1.00
CA ASP A 59 -17.61 18.55 0.22
C ASP A 59 -18.61 17.40 0.41
N LEU A 60 -19.30 16.98 -0.66
CA LEU A 60 -20.21 15.83 -0.62
C LEU A 60 -19.48 14.52 -0.33
N SER A 61 -18.27 14.33 -0.89
CA SER A 61 -17.47 13.14 -0.60
C SER A 61 -16.99 13.11 0.85
N LEU A 62 -16.60 14.27 1.39
CA LEU A 62 -16.23 14.43 2.80
C LEU A 62 -17.43 14.17 3.71
N GLN A 63 -18.60 14.71 3.35
CA GLN A 63 -19.83 14.45 4.08
C GLN A 63 -20.14 12.95 4.10
N ARG A 64 -20.10 12.25 2.96
CA ARG A 64 -20.32 10.80 2.90
C ARG A 64 -19.34 10.02 3.79
N TRP A 65 -18.08 10.44 3.82
CA TRP A 65 -17.10 9.84 4.71
C TRP A 65 -17.46 10.05 6.18
N LEU A 66 -17.86 11.26 6.57
CA LEU A 66 -18.34 11.54 7.94
C LEU A 66 -19.60 10.74 8.29
N GLU A 67 -20.54 10.59 7.35
CA GLU A 67 -21.75 9.78 7.53
C GLU A 67 -21.42 8.30 7.77
N THR A 68 -20.29 7.80 7.26
CA THR A 68 -19.88 6.40 7.45
C THR A 68 -19.71 6.06 8.93
N TYR A 69 -19.23 7.01 9.75
CA TYR A 69 -19.06 6.82 11.20
C TYR A 69 -20.37 6.73 11.99
N LYS A 70 -21.51 7.09 11.38
CA LYS A 70 -22.82 6.94 12.03
C LYS A 70 -23.29 5.49 12.03
N TYR A 71 -22.74 4.66 11.14
CA TYR A 71 -23.10 3.25 11.04
C TYR A 71 -22.14 2.41 11.89
N LYS A 72 -22.72 1.57 12.75
CA LYS A 72 -21.96 0.64 13.57
C LYS A 72 -21.40 -0.46 12.68
N ILE A 73 -20.16 -0.87 12.92
CA ILE A 73 -19.63 -2.07 12.30
C ILE A 73 -20.41 -3.26 12.88
N PRO A 74 -21.06 -4.10 12.04
CA PRO A 74 -21.74 -5.30 12.53
C PRO A 74 -20.73 -6.28 13.15
N GLU A 75 -21.12 -6.95 14.24
CA GLU A 75 -20.30 -8.03 14.85
C GLU A 75 -20.14 -9.22 13.89
N TYR A 76 -21.15 -9.45 13.04
CA TYR A 76 -21.16 -10.52 12.04
C TYR A 76 -21.71 -9.99 10.72
N TYR A 77 -21.07 -10.38 9.62
CA TYR A 77 -21.60 -10.17 8.28
C TYR A 77 -22.43 -11.38 7.87
N GLU A 78 -23.65 -11.17 7.40
CA GLU A 78 -24.44 -12.26 6.82
C GLU A 78 -23.73 -12.80 5.58
N GLN A 79 -23.52 -14.12 5.53
CA GLN A 79 -22.81 -14.78 4.42
C GLN A 79 -23.49 -14.53 3.06
N GLU A 80 -24.82 -14.36 3.05
CA GLU A 80 -25.60 -14.07 1.85
C GLU A 80 -25.59 -12.58 1.47
N ALA A 81 -25.14 -11.67 2.35
CA ALA A 81 -25.06 -10.24 2.06
C ALA A 81 -23.87 -9.88 1.15
N GLY A 82 -22.87 -10.77 1.03
CA GLY A 82 -21.68 -10.57 0.21
C GLY A 82 -21.86 -10.67 -1.31
N GLY A 83 -23.10 -10.90 -1.78
CA GLY A 83 -23.39 -11.14 -3.19
C GLY A 83 -23.02 -12.56 -3.63
N LYS A 84 -23.73 -13.07 -4.66
CA LYS A 84 -23.50 -14.41 -5.20
C LYS A 84 -22.43 -14.37 -6.30
N PHE A 85 -21.31 -15.05 -6.09
CA PHE A 85 -20.34 -15.30 -7.15
C PHE A 85 -20.64 -16.66 -7.81
N SER A 86 -20.89 -16.68 -9.12
CA SER A 86 -20.91 -17.93 -9.87
C SER A 86 -19.47 -18.24 -10.28
N ALA A 87 -18.90 -19.30 -9.70
CA ALA A 87 -17.66 -19.85 -10.21
C ALA A 87 -17.99 -20.50 -11.56
N GLY A 88 -17.57 -19.88 -12.66
CA GLY A 88 -17.75 -20.43 -14.00
C GLY A 88 -17.16 -21.83 -14.06
N SER A 89 -18.01 -22.83 -14.31
CA SER A 89 -17.56 -24.19 -14.59
C SER A 89 -16.80 -24.19 -15.91
N LYS A 90 -15.61 -24.77 -15.90
CA LYS A 90 -14.86 -25.09 -17.12
C LYS A 90 -15.56 -26.16 -17.94
#